data_AF-A0A427Y370-F1
#
_entry.id   AF-A0A427Y370-F1
#
_cell.length_a   1.000
_cell.length_b   1.000
_cell.length_c   1.000
_cell.angle_alpha   90.00
_cell.angle_beta   90.00
_cell.angle_gamma   90.00
#
_symmetry.space_group_name_H-M   'P 1'
#
loop_
_entity.id
_entity.type
_entity.pdbx_description
1 polymer ?
#
loop_
_entity_poly.entity_id
_entity_poly.type
_entity_poly.pdbx_seq_one_letter_code
_entity_poly.pdbx_strand_id
1 'polypeptide(L)'
;MSSFSRCIASSNQMPPSASTSFGYGGEPHYPPAPEEGVAALTRACFKTSVDNVLTLASLLFAETGGSRLYLRSILVTLEGVIYFDFDYLLWRFDPLALQLHMSDVVVDAYLEKVQKSLPEDVRELLSVLACLPSTGFDIDRLAELLRKTRTVTDSLIHTAAAIGALVTFGTKMVRFAHDRQRTAAYRLLSKEDLGLLHLRVSKFLRKAPLRETFVYDAADHALAARALGVRVDDEDATVGLLLDAVSRSALSAAFAAAKRHLDAANAQGRVAAVRYGAGSASRWDIGHAPACLRR
;
A
#
# COMPACT_ATOMS: atom_id res chain seq x y z
N MET A 1 10.03 9.27 -29.61
CA MET A 1 10.08 9.28 -28.12
C MET A 1 9.74 10.69 -27.68
N SER A 2 8.57 10.91 -27.09
CA SER A 2 8.14 12.23 -26.63
C SER A 2 9.14 12.79 -25.60
N SER A 3 9.27 14.12 -25.51
CA SER A 3 10.13 14.77 -24.51
C SER A 3 9.81 14.30 -23.08
N PHE A 4 8.57 13.91 -22.83
CA PHE A 4 8.10 13.24 -21.61
C PHE A 4 8.84 11.93 -21.30
N SER A 5 9.07 11.06 -22.30
CA SER A 5 9.81 9.80 -22.10
C SER A 5 11.27 10.03 -21.67
N ARG A 6 11.90 11.15 -22.07
CA ARG A 6 13.27 11.52 -21.64
C ARG A 6 13.29 12.21 -20.28
N CYS A 7 12.28 13.02 -19.96
CA CYS A 7 12.04 13.59 -18.63
C CYS A 7 11.98 12.51 -17.55
N ILE A 8 11.23 11.44 -17.82
CA ILE A 8 11.07 10.28 -16.93
C ILE A 8 12.41 9.56 -16.68
N ALA A 9 13.33 9.56 -17.66
CA ALA A 9 14.65 8.95 -17.50
C ALA A 9 15.62 9.84 -16.68
N SER A 10 15.48 11.16 -16.78
CA SER A 10 16.33 12.13 -16.06
C SER A 10 15.94 12.36 -14.60
N SER A 11 14.73 12.01 -14.16
CA SER A 11 14.31 12.14 -12.75
C SER A 11 15.11 11.25 -11.79
N ASN A 12 15.83 10.25 -12.30
CA ASN A 12 16.73 9.39 -11.51
C ASN A 12 18.06 10.09 -11.13
N GLN A 13 18.38 11.22 -11.76
CA GLN A 13 19.63 11.95 -11.55
C GLN A 13 19.36 13.29 -10.84
N MET A 14 18.80 13.22 -9.64
CA MET A 14 18.66 14.41 -8.79
C MET A 14 19.90 14.51 -7.87
N PRO A 15 20.57 15.68 -7.78
CA PRO A 15 21.55 15.89 -6.74
C PRO A 15 20.86 15.77 -5.36
N PRO A 16 21.53 15.18 -4.36
CA PRO A 16 20.97 15.05 -3.02
C PRO A 16 20.55 16.42 -2.48
N SER A 17 19.42 16.50 -1.76
CA SER A 17 19.11 17.70 -0.98
C SER A 17 20.21 17.91 0.07
N ALA A 18 20.46 19.16 0.48
CA ALA A 18 21.49 19.51 1.47
C ALA A 18 21.34 18.80 2.85
N SER A 19 20.25 18.06 3.05
CA SER A 19 19.92 17.22 4.20
C SER A 19 20.05 15.71 3.92
N THR A 20 21.04 15.30 3.13
CA THR A 20 21.28 13.87 2.85
C THR A 20 22.05 13.25 4.01
N SER A 21 21.35 12.55 4.90
CA SER A 21 22.01 11.67 5.87
C SER A 21 22.30 10.32 5.22
N PHE A 22 23.58 10.01 5.06
CA PHE A 22 24.03 8.68 4.68
C PHE A 22 23.93 7.77 5.91
N GLY A 23 22.88 6.95 5.98
CA GLY A 23 22.85 5.80 6.88
C GLY A 23 23.85 4.74 6.41
N TYR A 24 24.57 4.11 7.35
CA TYR A 24 25.45 2.98 7.07
C TYR A 24 24.66 1.87 6.35
N GLY A 25 24.96 1.64 5.06
CA GLY A 25 24.28 0.62 4.24
C GLY A 25 23.58 1.13 2.98
N GLY A 26 24.14 2.11 2.27
CA GLY A 26 24.22 2.04 0.81
C GLY A 26 22.99 2.24 -0.08
N GLU A 27 21.81 2.68 0.40
CA GLU A 27 20.77 3.22 -0.49
C GLU A 27 20.26 4.59 0.01
N PRO A 28 20.19 5.61 -0.87
CA PRO A 28 19.74 6.93 -0.48
C PRO A 28 18.25 6.91 -0.12
N HIS A 29 17.93 7.05 1.16
CA HIS A 29 16.60 7.45 1.59
C HIS A 29 16.38 8.90 1.13
N TYR A 30 15.64 9.09 0.05
CA TYR A 30 15.27 10.42 -0.38
C TYR A 30 14.06 10.90 0.40
N PRO A 31 14.17 11.94 1.25
CA PRO A 31 12.99 12.61 1.79
C PRO A 31 12.14 13.16 0.63
N PRO A 32 10.82 13.34 0.84
CA PRO A 32 9.97 14.01 -0.12
C PRO A 32 10.64 15.32 -0.55
N ALA A 33 10.66 15.57 -1.86
CA ALA A 33 11.32 16.75 -2.39
C ALA A 33 10.58 18.00 -1.89
N PRO A 34 11.29 19.04 -1.42
CA PRO A 34 10.65 20.33 -1.16
C PRO A 34 10.05 20.87 -2.46
N GLU A 35 9.09 21.79 -2.37
CA GLU A 35 8.40 22.38 -3.52
C GLU A 35 9.38 22.95 -4.56
N GLU A 36 10.49 23.55 -4.11
CA GLU A 36 11.59 24.01 -4.96
C GLU A 36 12.25 22.86 -5.75
N GLY A 37 12.38 21.70 -5.12
CA GLY A 37 12.90 20.47 -5.74
C GLY A 37 11.93 19.89 -6.78
N VAL A 38 10.62 20.02 -6.56
CA VAL A 38 9.60 19.68 -7.57
C VAL A 38 9.71 20.64 -8.75
N ALA A 39 9.83 21.95 -8.51
CA ALA A 39 10.01 22.94 -9.58
C ALA A 39 11.28 22.70 -10.41
N ALA A 40 12.39 22.34 -9.76
CA ALA A 40 13.63 21.96 -10.44
C ALA A 40 13.45 20.72 -11.32
N LEU A 41 12.72 19.71 -10.82
CA LEU A 41 12.43 18.48 -11.57
C LEU A 41 11.54 18.76 -12.78
N THR A 42 10.50 19.58 -12.62
CA THR A 42 9.63 20.04 -13.70
C THR A 42 10.45 20.76 -14.78
N ARG A 43 11.35 21.68 -14.41
CA ARG A 43 12.24 22.34 -15.40
C ARG A 43 13.18 21.36 -16.11
N ALA A 44 13.81 20.45 -15.36
CA ALA A 44 14.71 19.44 -15.93
C ALA A 44 13.98 18.50 -16.89
N CYS A 45 12.71 18.22 -16.60
CA CYS A 45 11.83 17.41 -17.42
C CYS A 45 11.49 18.06 -18.76
N PHE A 46 11.09 19.31 -18.74
CA PHE A 46 10.62 20.00 -19.95
C PHE A 46 11.76 20.55 -20.82
N LYS A 47 13.00 20.65 -20.30
CA LYS A 47 14.24 21.11 -20.99
C LYS A 47 14.18 22.52 -21.61
N THR A 48 13.01 23.14 -21.68
CA THR A 48 12.69 24.48 -22.20
C THR A 48 11.89 25.26 -21.15
N SER A 49 11.66 26.56 -21.36
CA SER A 49 10.81 27.36 -20.48
C SER A 49 9.37 26.83 -20.49
N VAL A 50 8.83 26.55 -19.31
CA VAL A 50 7.40 26.28 -19.11
C VAL A 50 6.73 27.58 -18.67
N ASP A 51 5.57 27.89 -19.23
CA ASP A 51 4.76 29.00 -18.74
C ASP A 51 4.34 28.72 -17.28
N ASN A 52 4.54 29.67 -16.36
CA ASN A 52 4.18 29.52 -14.95
C ASN A 52 4.67 28.21 -14.26
N VAL A 53 5.95 27.85 -14.42
CA VAL A 53 6.58 26.68 -13.76
C VAL A 53 6.23 26.58 -12.28
N LEU A 54 6.18 27.70 -11.57
CA LEU A 54 5.90 27.73 -10.13
C LEU A 54 4.51 27.20 -9.82
N THR A 55 3.48 27.68 -10.53
CA THR A 55 2.10 27.18 -10.39
C THR A 55 2.00 25.69 -10.69
N LEU A 56 2.68 25.22 -11.74
CA LEU A 56 2.74 23.79 -12.06
C LEU A 56 3.41 22.99 -10.93
N ALA A 57 4.52 23.48 -10.39
CA ALA A 57 5.24 22.83 -9.30
C ALA A 57 4.41 22.78 -8.02
N SER A 58 3.71 23.86 -7.66
CA SER A 58 2.82 23.90 -6.49
C SER A 58 1.68 22.90 -6.61
N LEU A 59 1.05 22.80 -7.79
CA LEU A 59 -0.01 21.82 -8.04
C LEU A 59 0.50 20.38 -7.95
N LEU A 60 1.65 20.10 -8.57
CA LEU A 60 2.28 18.78 -8.51
C LEU A 60 2.73 18.42 -7.09
N PHE A 61 3.25 19.39 -6.34
CA PHE A 61 3.65 19.20 -4.94
C PHE A 61 2.43 18.93 -4.05
N ALA A 62 1.35 19.69 -4.22
CA ALA A 62 0.10 19.50 -3.50
C ALA A 62 -0.46 18.08 -3.69
N GLU A 63 -0.42 17.56 -4.92
CA GLU A 63 -0.90 16.21 -5.22
C GLU A 63 0.05 15.11 -4.75
N THR A 64 1.36 15.33 -4.82
CA THR A 64 2.34 14.27 -4.59
C THR A 64 2.91 14.24 -3.18
N GLY A 65 2.71 15.30 -2.39
CA GLY A 65 3.42 15.51 -1.13
C GLY A 65 4.96 15.46 -1.30
N GLY A 66 5.46 15.78 -2.49
CA GLY A 66 6.88 15.67 -2.83
C GLY A 66 7.39 14.24 -3.08
N SER A 67 6.52 13.24 -3.17
CA SER A 67 6.90 11.86 -3.48
C SER A 67 7.40 11.76 -4.93
N ARG A 68 8.72 11.63 -5.09
CA ARG A 68 9.40 11.62 -6.42
C ARG A 68 8.89 10.51 -7.34
N LEU A 69 8.63 9.33 -6.78
CA LEU A 69 8.16 8.17 -7.53
C LEU A 69 6.71 8.32 -7.96
N TYR A 70 5.88 8.93 -7.10
CA TYR A 70 4.49 9.21 -7.45
C TYR A 70 4.38 10.38 -8.44
N LEU A 71 5.24 11.40 -8.30
CA LEU A 71 5.38 12.48 -9.27
C LEU A 71 5.69 11.93 -10.67
N ARG A 72 6.58 10.95 -10.79
CA ARG A 72 6.83 10.26 -12.06
C ARG A 72 5.57 9.60 -12.63
N SER A 73 4.77 8.96 -11.78
CA SER A 73 3.52 8.30 -12.20
C SER A 73 2.52 9.32 -12.75
N ILE A 74 2.39 10.46 -12.07
CA ILE A 74 1.52 11.57 -12.50
C ILE A 74 2.03 12.25 -13.76
N LEU A 75 3.34 12.51 -13.89
CA LEU A 75 3.88 13.19 -15.07
C LEU A 75 3.57 12.46 -16.38
N VAL A 76 3.47 11.12 -16.36
CA VAL A 76 3.04 10.34 -17.52
C VAL A 76 1.56 10.60 -17.86
N THR A 77 0.70 10.82 -16.86
CA THR A 77 -0.73 11.12 -17.10
C THR A 77 -0.94 12.46 -17.76
N LEU A 78 0.00 13.40 -17.58
CA LEU A 78 -0.12 14.77 -18.09
C LEU A 78 0.19 14.90 -19.59
N GLU A 79 0.56 13.80 -20.25
CA GLU A 79 0.73 13.76 -21.71
C GLU A 79 -0.63 14.08 -22.39
N GLY A 80 -0.68 15.19 -23.12
CA GLY A 80 -1.89 15.70 -23.76
C GLY A 80 -2.62 16.81 -22.99
N VAL A 81 -2.34 16.97 -21.69
CA VAL A 81 -2.82 18.12 -20.88
C VAL A 81 -1.81 19.26 -20.92
N ILE A 82 -0.52 18.89 -20.85
CA ILE A 82 0.59 19.81 -21.09
C ILE A 82 1.02 19.62 -22.54
N TYR A 83 1.05 20.71 -23.30
CA TYR A 83 1.40 20.71 -24.72
C TYR A 83 2.53 21.69 -25.01
N PHE A 84 3.30 21.40 -26.05
CA PHE A 84 4.34 22.30 -26.52
C PHE A 84 3.73 23.27 -27.54
N ASP A 85 3.76 24.56 -27.21
CA ASP A 85 3.33 25.62 -28.10
C ASP A 85 4.49 25.95 -29.05
N PHE A 86 4.34 25.58 -30.32
CA PHE A 86 5.40 25.76 -31.33
C PHE A 86 5.59 27.22 -31.74
N ASP A 87 4.57 28.06 -31.60
CA ASP A 87 4.64 29.47 -31.97
C ASP A 87 5.49 30.25 -30.96
N TYR A 88 5.39 29.88 -29.69
CA TYR A 88 6.12 30.52 -28.60
C TYR A 88 7.30 29.69 -28.06
N LEU A 89 7.54 28.50 -28.62
CA LEU A 89 8.59 27.56 -28.23
C LEU A 89 8.62 27.25 -26.72
N LEU A 90 7.43 27.18 -26.10
CA LEU A 90 7.28 27.02 -24.67
C LEU A 90 6.20 26.00 -24.32
N TRP A 91 6.37 25.34 -23.19
CA TRP A 91 5.36 24.40 -22.68
C TRP A 91 4.23 25.16 -22.01
N ARG A 92 2.99 24.87 -22.41
CA ARG A 92 1.79 25.47 -21.85
C ARG A 92 0.88 24.41 -21.25
N PHE A 93 0.10 24.85 -20.29
CA PHE A 93 -0.98 24.07 -19.69
C PHE A 93 -2.08 25.04 -19.29
N ASP A 94 -3.32 24.56 -19.31
CA ASP A 94 -4.43 25.25 -18.68
C ASP A 94 -4.49 24.81 -17.20
N PRO A 95 -4.33 25.73 -16.22
CA PRO A 95 -4.40 25.40 -14.81
C PRO A 95 -5.70 24.69 -14.42
N LEU A 96 -6.83 25.04 -15.04
CA LEU A 96 -8.12 24.44 -14.74
C LEU A 96 -8.19 23.01 -15.30
N ALA A 97 -7.78 22.80 -16.55
CA ALA A 97 -7.70 21.47 -17.15
C ALA A 97 -6.72 20.55 -16.39
N LEU A 98 -5.59 21.09 -15.94
CA LEU A 98 -4.62 20.37 -15.14
C LEU A 98 -5.20 19.96 -13.78
N GLN A 99 -5.88 20.87 -13.09
CA GLN A 99 -6.53 20.57 -11.81
C GLN A 99 -7.64 19.53 -11.95
N LEU A 100 -8.45 19.61 -13.01
CA LEU A 100 -9.46 18.60 -13.34
C LEU A 100 -8.83 17.23 -13.61
N HIS A 101 -7.72 17.19 -14.34
CA HIS A 101 -7.01 15.96 -14.68
C HIS A 101 -6.29 15.33 -13.49
N MET A 102 -5.89 16.13 -12.50
CA MET A 102 -5.31 15.64 -11.26
C MET A 102 -6.37 15.25 -10.21
N SER A 103 -7.66 15.34 -10.54
CA SER A 103 -8.71 14.84 -9.66
C SER A 103 -8.52 13.36 -9.34
N ASP A 104 -8.93 12.98 -8.12
CA ASP A 104 -8.80 11.61 -7.60
C ASP A 104 -9.31 10.55 -8.60
N VAL A 105 -10.43 10.82 -9.26
CA VAL A 105 -11.09 9.90 -10.20
C VAL A 105 -10.21 9.61 -11.42
N VAL A 106 -9.61 10.65 -12.02
CA VAL A 106 -8.81 10.51 -13.23
C VAL A 106 -7.48 9.82 -12.92
N VAL A 107 -6.85 10.19 -11.81
CA VAL A 107 -5.60 9.59 -11.37
C VAL A 107 -5.79 8.13 -10.99
N ASP A 108 -6.84 7.80 -10.22
CA ASP A 108 -7.16 6.41 -9.84
C ASP A 108 -7.41 5.55 -11.09
N ALA A 109 -8.21 6.03 -12.05
CA ALA A 109 -8.47 5.31 -13.29
C ALA A 109 -7.20 5.06 -14.13
N TYR A 110 -6.28 6.03 -14.15
CA TYR A 110 -4.98 5.85 -14.80
C TYR A 110 -4.13 4.80 -14.08
N LEU A 111 -4.02 4.86 -12.75
CA LEU A 111 -3.26 3.90 -11.97
C LEU A 111 -3.79 2.48 -12.15
N GLU A 112 -5.11 2.30 -12.14
CA GLU A 112 -5.76 1.03 -12.44
C GLU A 112 -5.43 0.55 -13.85
N LYS A 113 -5.46 1.44 -14.87
CA LYS A 113 -5.10 1.10 -16.25
C LYS A 113 -3.64 0.66 -16.38
N VAL A 114 -2.71 1.39 -15.75
CA VAL A 114 -1.28 1.06 -15.77
C VAL A 114 -1.03 -0.26 -15.06
N GLN A 115 -1.60 -0.46 -13.87
CA GLN A 115 -1.39 -1.70 -13.15
C GLN A 115 -2.04 -2.89 -13.88
N LYS A 116 -3.17 -2.67 -14.54
CA LYS A 116 -3.80 -3.68 -15.40
C LYS A 116 -2.94 -4.05 -16.61
N SER A 117 -2.08 -3.18 -17.13
CA SER A 117 -1.19 -3.51 -18.25
C SER A 117 0.10 -4.23 -17.84
N LEU A 118 0.36 -4.38 -16.54
CA LEU A 118 1.56 -5.08 -16.04
C LEU A 118 1.52 -6.59 -16.29
N PRO A 119 2.68 -7.27 -16.31
CA PRO A 119 2.73 -8.72 -16.34
C PRO A 119 1.96 -9.34 -15.16
N GLU A 120 1.35 -10.51 -15.37
CA GLU A 120 0.54 -11.20 -14.36
C GLU A 120 1.29 -11.38 -13.03
N ASP A 121 2.56 -11.82 -13.08
CA ASP A 121 3.37 -12.01 -11.88
C ASP A 121 3.60 -10.71 -11.08
N VAL A 122 3.69 -9.57 -11.77
CA VAL A 122 3.84 -8.25 -11.11
C VAL A 122 2.51 -7.81 -10.53
N ARG A 123 1.38 -8.07 -11.22
CA ARG A 123 0.05 -7.81 -10.67
C ARG A 123 -0.21 -8.65 -9.43
N GLU A 124 0.14 -9.94 -9.44
CA GLU A 124 -0.01 -10.80 -8.25
C GLU A 124 0.81 -10.25 -7.08
N LEU A 125 2.08 -9.87 -7.30
CA LEU A 125 2.92 -9.22 -6.29
C LEU A 125 2.23 -8.00 -5.68
N LEU A 126 1.72 -7.09 -6.51
CA LEU A 126 1.04 -5.86 -6.06
C LEU A 126 -0.24 -6.17 -5.30
N SER A 127 -1.06 -7.10 -5.79
CA SER A 127 -2.29 -7.52 -5.13
C SER A 127 -2.04 -8.11 -3.74
N VAL A 128 -1.04 -9.00 -3.62
CA VAL A 128 -0.63 -9.56 -2.33
C VAL A 128 -0.16 -8.45 -1.39
N LEU A 129 0.75 -7.60 -1.85
CA LEU A 129 1.29 -6.52 -1.04
C LEU A 129 0.22 -5.51 -0.63
N ALA A 130 -0.83 -5.33 -1.43
CA ALA A 130 -1.93 -4.43 -1.11
C ALA A 130 -2.79 -4.91 0.07
N CYS A 131 -2.78 -6.22 0.31
CA CYS A 131 -3.38 -6.85 1.48
C CYS A 131 -2.39 -7.02 2.65
N LEU A 132 -1.19 -6.45 2.59
CA LEU A 132 -0.23 -6.49 3.70
C LEU A 132 -0.13 -5.11 4.37
N PRO A 133 0.47 -5.03 5.58
CA PRO A 133 0.62 -3.78 6.30
C PRO A 133 1.26 -2.66 5.46
N SER A 134 0.65 -1.47 5.49
CA SER A 134 1.07 -0.32 4.67
C SER A 134 2.43 0.25 5.06
N THR A 135 2.88 0.00 6.28
CA THR A 135 4.18 0.43 6.82
C THR A 135 5.36 -0.32 6.18
N GLY A 136 5.10 -1.45 5.54
CA GLY A 136 6.06 -2.26 4.79
C GLY A 136 6.14 -3.68 5.31
N PHE A 137 6.66 -4.55 4.44
CA PHE A 137 6.72 -5.99 4.68
C PHE A 137 8.05 -6.58 4.26
N ASP A 138 8.45 -7.65 4.95
CA ASP A 138 9.71 -8.34 4.68
C ASP A 138 9.64 -9.10 3.35
N ILE A 139 10.66 -8.92 2.50
CA ILE A 139 10.71 -9.47 1.14
C ILE A 139 10.87 -11.00 1.16
N ASP A 140 11.59 -11.58 2.14
CA ASP A 140 11.72 -13.03 2.27
C ASP A 140 10.35 -13.66 2.58
N ARG A 141 9.56 -13.02 3.45
CA ARG A 141 8.19 -13.43 3.77
C ARG A 141 7.22 -13.20 2.62
N LEU A 142 7.39 -12.11 1.86
CA LEU A 142 6.60 -11.86 0.66
C LEU A 142 6.84 -12.93 -0.40
N ALA A 143 8.10 -13.34 -0.60
CA ALA A 143 8.48 -14.42 -1.51
C ALA A 143 7.85 -15.75 -1.08
N GLU A 144 7.85 -16.05 0.23
CA GLU A 144 7.18 -17.23 0.81
C GLU A 144 5.67 -17.23 0.50
N LEU A 145 5.00 -16.10 0.69
CA LEU A 145 3.57 -15.95 0.43
C LEU A 145 3.22 -16.08 -1.06
N LEU A 146 4.07 -15.56 -1.94
CA LEU A 146 3.95 -15.68 -3.40
C LEU A 146 4.36 -17.07 -3.92
N ARG A 147 4.98 -17.91 -3.08
CA ARG A 147 5.59 -19.20 -3.47
C ARG A 147 6.61 -19.05 -4.60
N LYS A 148 7.37 -17.95 -4.58
CA LYS A 148 8.45 -17.66 -5.52
C LYS A 148 9.79 -17.60 -4.78
N THR A 149 10.90 -17.70 -5.50
CA THR A 149 12.23 -17.52 -4.90
C THR A 149 12.48 -16.05 -4.57
N ARG A 150 13.43 -15.77 -3.68
CA ARG A 150 13.87 -14.41 -3.36
C ARG A 150 14.32 -13.65 -4.62
N THR A 151 15.11 -14.29 -5.47
CA THR A 151 15.64 -13.71 -6.72
C THR A 151 14.54 -13.31 -7.71
N VAL A 152 13.50 -14.13 -7.87
CA VAL A 152 12.35 -13.81 -8.72
C VAL A 152 11.56 -12.67 -8.11
N THR A 153 11.33 -12.70 -6.79
CA THR A 153 10.57 -11.66 -6.08
C THR A 153 11.27 -10.31 -6.18
N ASP A 154 12.59 -10.26 -6.01
CA ASP A 154 13.38 -9.03 -6.19
C ASP A 154 13.24 -8.48 -7.63
N SER A 155 13.27 -9.35 -8.64
CA SER A 155 13.08 -8.94 -10.05
C SER A 155 11.69 -8.34 -10.31
N LEU A 156 10.65 -8.91 -9.70
CA LEU A 156 9.29 -8.36 -9.76
C LEU A 156 9.18 -7.03 -9.04
N ILE A 157 9.81 -6.89 -7.86
CA ILE A 157 9.87 -5.64 -7.10
C ILE A 157 10.59 -4.57 -7.91
N HIS A 158 11.73 -4.89 -8.54
CA HIS A 158 12.44 -3.95 -9.42
C HIS A 158 11.56 -3.46 -10.57
N THR A 159 10.78 -4.35 -11.17
CA THR A 159 9.84 -4.00 -12.26
C THR A 159 8.74 -3.05 -11.76
N ALA A 160 8.16 -3.32 -10.59
CA ALA A 160 7.15 -2.46 -9.98
C ALA A 160 7.72 -1.12 -9.44
N ALA A 161 8.96 -1.12 -8.96
CA ALA A 161 9.67 0.10 -8.55
C ALA A 161 10.00 0.99 -9.76
N ALA A 162 10.32 0.39 -10.91
CA ALA A 162 10.62 1.12 -12.14
C ALA A 162 9.44 1.96 -12.65
N ILE A 163 8.19 1.59 -12.32
CA ILE A 163 7.00 2.39 -12.64
C ILE A 163 6.58 3.32 -11.48
N GLY A 164 7.33 3.35 -10.38
CA GLY A 164 7.03 4.18 -9.21
C GLY A 164 5.94 3.62 -8.28
N ALA A 165 5.57 2.36 -8.41
CA ALA A 165 4.55 1.74 -7.55
C ALA A 165 5.10 1.37 -6.17
N LEU A 166 6.34 0.87 -6.10
CA LEU A 166 6.97 0.35 -4.88
C LEU A 166 8.25 1.09 -4.49
N VAL A 167 8.58 0.99 -3.21
CA VAL A 167 9.83 1.47 -2.61
C VAL A 167 10.38 0.36 -1.72
N THR A 168 11.67 0.09 -1.85
CA THR A 168 12.44 -0.73 -0.91
C THR A 168 13.12 0.17 0.11
N PHE A 169 13.18 -0.27 1.36
CA PHE A 169 13.91 0.44 2.41
C PHE A 169 14.62 -0.55 3.33
N GLY A 170 15.85 -0.20 3.71
CA GLY A 170 16.78 -1.20 4.24
C GLY A 170 17.05 -2.32 3.22
N THR A 171 17.60 -3.44 3.69
CA THR A 171 17.97 -4.56 2.80
C THR A 171 16.86 -5.58 2.55
N LYS A 172 15.71 -5.44 3.23
CA LYS A 172 14.69 -6.49 3.30
C LYS A 172 13.25 -6.01 3.33
N MET A 173 12.96 -4.71 3.36
CA MET A 173 11.57 -4.24 3.45
C MET A 173 11.10 -3.63 2.14
N VAL A 174 9.84 -3.88 1.79
CA VAL A 174 9.17 -3.29 0.64
C VAL A 174 7.80 -2.73 1.04
N ARG A 175 7.42 -1.61 0.43
CA ARG A 175 6.08 -1.01 0.57
C ARG A 175 5.66 -0.28 -0.69
N PHE A 176 4.39 0.10 -0.76
CA PHE A 176 3.92 1.02 -1.78
C PHE A 176 4.53 2.42 -1.61
N ALA A 177 4.82 3.07 -2.74
CA ALA A 177 5.30 4.45 -2.77
C ALA A 177 4.22 5.43 -2.30
N HIS A 178 2.95 5.13 -2.60
CA HIS A 178 1.80 5.94 -2.22
C HIS A 178 0.55 5.09 -1.97
N ASP A 179 -0.35 5.55 -1.11
CA ASP A 179 -1.58 4.85 -0.76
C ASP A 179 -2.50 4.62 -1.97
N ARG A 180 -2.58 5.59 -2.89
CA ARG A 180 -3.34 5.45 -4.15
C ARG A 180 -2.85 4.29 -5.03
N GLN A 181 -1.55 4.02 -5.07
CA GLN A 181 -1.01 2.85 -5.79
C GLN A 181 -1.47 1.53 -5.15
N ARG A 182 -1.51 1.49 -3.80
CA ARG A 182 -2.04 0.34 -3.06
C ARG A 182 -3.52 0.13 -3.34
N THR A 183 -4.29 1.22 -3.30
CA THR A 183 -5.73 1.23 -3.54
C THR A 183 -6.07 0.78 -4.96
N ALA A 184 -5.33 1.23 -5.98
CA ALA A 184 -5.49 0.76 -7.35
C ALA A 184 -5.25 -0.76 -7.47
N ALA A 185 -4.18 -1.28 -6.86
CA ALA A 185 -3.88 -2.72 -6.86
C ALA A 185 -4.98 -3.54 -6.19
N TYR A 186 -5.55 -3.02 -5.11
CA TYR A 186 -6.63 -3.64 -4.37
C TYR A 186 -7.95 -3.66 -5.16
N ARG A 187 -8.29 -2.55 -5.84
CA ARG A 187 -9.54 -2.41 -6.62
C ARG A 187 -9.56 -3.25 -7.90
N LEU A 188 -8.40 -3.60 -8.44
CA LEU A 188 -8.30 -4.46 -9.61
C LEU A 188 -8.75 -5.90 -9.37
N LEU A 189 -8.84 -6.34 -8.11
CA LEU A 189 -9.28 -7.68 -7.74
C LEU A 189 -10.81 -7.81 -7.83
N SER A 190 -11.27 -8.92 -8.41
CA SER A 190 -12.68 -9.31 -8.30
C SER A 190 -13.05 -9.57 -6.83
N LYS A 191 -14.34 -9.57 -6.48
CA LYS A 191 -14.76 -9.87 -5.10
C LYS A 191 -14.35 -11.28 -4.69
N GLU A 192 -14.43 -12.21 -5.63
CA GLU A 192 -14.05 -13.61 -5.49
C GLU A 192 -12.54 -13.74 -5.24
N ASP A 193 -11.71 -13.14 -6.09
CA ASP A 193 -10.25 -13.18 -5.96
C ASP A 193 -9.78 -12.49 -4.68
N LEU A 194 -10.40 -11.37 -4.33
CA LEU A 194 -10.11 -10.64 -3.10
C LEU A 194 -10.43 -11.47 -1.86
N GLY A 195 -11.57 -12.18 -1.85
CA GLY A 195 -11.94 -13.08 -0.77
C GLY A 195 -10.93 -14.22 -0.59
N LEU A 196 -10.52 -14.85 -1.69
CA LEU A 196 -9.52 -15.92 -1.69
C LEU A 196 -8.15 -15.41 -1.24
N LEU A 197 -7.77 -14.21 -1.67
CA LEU A 197 -6.53 -13.56 -1.27
C LEU A 197 -6.52 -13.24 0.23
N HIS A 198 -7.59 -12.69 0.77
CA HIS A 198 -7.72 -12.47 2.21
C HIS A 198 -7.60 -13.78 3.01
N LEU A 199 -8.22 -14.86 2.55
CA LEU A 199 -8.06 -16.16 3.19
C LEU A 199 -6.60 -16.63 3.14
N ARG A 200 -5.94 -16.47 1.99
CA ARG A 200 -4.52 -16.82 1.79
C ARG A 200 -3.60 -16.05 2.74
N VAL A 201 -3.77 -14.72 2.81
CA VAL A 201 -2.99 -13.83 3.70
C VAL A 201 -3.27 -14.16 5.16
N SER A 202 -4.52 -14.35 5.55
CA SER A 202 -4.88 -14.73 6.92
C SER A 202 -4.25 -16.07 7.34
N LYS A 203 -4.28 -17.09 6.47
CA LYS A 203 -3.63 -18.40 6.71
C LYS A 203 -2.11 -18.27 6.83
N PHE A 204 -1.51 -17.31 6.15
CA PHE A 204 -0.07 -17.04 6.23
C PHE A 204 0.30 -16.33 7.53
N LEU A 205 -0.33 -15.20 7.83
CA LEU A 205 -0.03 -14.37 8.99
C LEU A 205 -0.35 -15.04 10.33
N ARG A 206 -1.30 -15.99 10.37
CA ARG A 206 -1.64 -16.74 11.59
C ARG A 206 -0.62 -17.82 12.00
N LYS A 207 0.43 -18.06 11.19
CA LYS A 207 1.49 -19.04 11.50
C LYS A 207 2.58 -18.40 12.37
N ALA A 208 3.18 -19.18 13.26
CA ALA A 208 4.36 -18.73 14.00
C ALA A 208 5.57 -18.56 13.04
N PRO A 209 6.45 -17.56 13.26
CA PRO A 209 6.39 -16.55 14.33
C PRO A 209 5.53 -15.31 13.96
N LEU A 210 5.05 -15.20 12.72
CA LEU A 210 4.32 -14.02 12.21
C LEU A 210 3.08 -13.67 13.04
N ARG A 211 2.39 -14.68 13.58
CA ARG A 211 1.22 -14.51 14.43
C ARG A 211 1.47 -13.57 15.61
N GLU A 212 2.68 -13.53 16.15
CA GLU A 212 2.97 -12.69 17.31
C GLU A 212 2.83 -11.20 16.99
N THR A 213 3.21 -10.80 15.79
CA THR A 213 3.18 -9.42 15.31
C THR A 213 1.87 -9.09 14.59
N PHE A 214 1.37 -10.01 13.77
CA PHE A 214 0.28 -9.75 12.80
C PHE A 214 -1.04 -10.41 13.18
N VAL A 215 -1.28 -10.66 14.48
CA VAL A 215 -2.51 -11.29 14.97
C VAL A 215 -3.78 -10.53 14.54
N TYR A 216 -3.73 -9.20 14.55
CA TYR A 216 -4.85 -8.34 14.17
C TYR A 216 -5.08 -8.37 12.66
N ASP A 217 -4.03 -8.19 11.86
CA ASP A 217 -4.12 -8.28 10.40
C ASP A 217 -4.64 -9.66 9.97
N ALA A 218 -4.13 -10.73 10.59
CA ALA A 218 -4.59 -12.09 10.31
C ALA A 218 -6.08 -12.28 10.64
N ALA A 219 -6.55 -11.72 11.75
CA ALA A 219 -7.95 -11.74 12.18
C ALA A 219 -8.84 -10.92 11.23
N ASP A 220 -8.44 -9.71 10.89
CA ASP A 220 -9.15 -8.83 9.96
C ASP A 220 -9.29 -9.46 8.57
N HIS A 221 -8.22 -10.07 8.06
CA HIS A 221 -8.29 -10.82 6.80
C HIS A 221 -9.19 -12.05 6.87
N ALA A 222 -9.24 -12.77 8.01
CA ALA A 222 -10.17 -13.88 8.17
C ALA A 222 -11.62 -13.41 8.09
N LEU A 223 -11.93 -12.27 8.72
CA LEU A 223 -13.26 -11.67 8.69
C LEU A 223 -13.61 -11.14 7.30
N ALA A 224 -12.66 -10.49 6.62
CA ALA A 224 -12.84 -9.97 5.27
C ALA A 224 -13.13 -11.09 4.26
N ALA A 225 -12.38 -12.21 4.32
CA ALA A 225 -12.63 -13.38 3.49
C ALA A 225 -14.04 -13.94 3.69
N ARG A 226 -14.47 -14.07 4.96
CA ARG A 226 -15.82 -14.56 5.32
C ARG A 226 -16.92 -13.60 4.84
N ALA A 227 -16.72 -12.30 4.98
CA ALA A 227 -17.68 -11.28 4.53
C ALA A 227 -17.88 -11.32 3.01
N LEU A 228 -16.86 -11.75 2.26
CA LEU A 228 -16.91 -12.00 0.81
C LEU A 228 -17.43 -13.40 0.44
N GLY A 229 -17.95 -14.15 1.40
CA GLY A 229 -18.58 -15.47 1.17
C GLY A 229 -17.60 -16.63 1.01
N VAL A 230 -16.31 -16.42 1.29
CA VAL A 230 -15.32 -17.50 1.21
C VAL A 230 -15.45 -18.42 2.43
N ARG A 231 -15.66 -19.71 2.17
CA ARG A 231 -15.70 -20.73 3.21
C ARG A 231 -14.32 -20.90 3.83
N VAL A 232 -14.24 -20.80 5.15
CA VAL A 232 -13.01 -21.03 5.89
C VAL A 232 -12.97 -22.50 6.31
N ASP A 233 -11.94 -23.23 5.87
CA ASP A 233 -11.85 -24.68 6.08
C ASP A 233 -11.71 -25.08 7.56
N ASP A 234 -11.16 -24.19 8.37
CA ASP A 234 -10.89 -24.41 9.79
C ASP A 234 -11.51 -23.28 10.63
N GLU A 235 -12.78 -23.45 10.97
CA GLU A 235 -13.53 -22.52 11.81
C GLU A 235 -12.95 -22.44 13.22
N ASP A 236 -12.46 -23.55 13.78
CA ASP A 236 -11.88 -23.59 15.12
C ASP A 236 -10.59 -22.76 15.22
N ALA A 237 -9.68 -22.92 14.26
CA ALA A 237 -8.48 -22.09 14.19
C ALA A 237 -8.82 -20.60 14.00
N THR A 238 -9.92 -20.30 13.33
CA THR A 238 -10.36 -18.91 13.10
C THR A 238 -10.98 -18.31 14.36
N VAL A 239 -11.83 -19.03 15.08
CA VAL A 239 -12.32 -18.62 16.41
C VAL A 239 -11.14 -18.41 17.37
N GLY A 240 -10.19 -19.36 17.40
CA GLY A 240 -9.00 -19.24 18.24
C GLY A 240 -8.12 -18.02 17.91
N LEU A 241 -8.00 -17.68 16.62
CA LEU A 241 -7.31 -16.47 16.17
C LEU A 241 -8.03 -15.20 16.61
N LEU A 242 -9.36 -15.15 16.47
CA LEU A 242 -10.17 -14.00 16.90
C LEU A 242 -10.10 -13.80 18.41
N LEU A 243 -10.18 -14.87 19.20
CA LEU A 243 -10.06 -14.80 20.66
C LEU A 243 -8.68 -14.31 21.10
N ASP A 244 -7.60 -14.77 20.45
CA ASP A 244 -6.23 -14.29 20.72
C ASP A 244 -6.09 -12.79 20.40
N ALA A 245 -6.64 -12.33 19.27
CA ALA A 245 -6.69 -10.90 18.94
C ALA A 245 -7.46 -10.10 20.02
N VAL A 246 -8.61 -10.60 20.48
CA VAL A 246 -9.38 -9.97 21.57
C VAL A 246 -8.56 -9.92 22.86
N SER A 247 -7.97 -11.03 23.30
CA SER A 247 -7.18 -11.10 24.53
C SER A 247 -6.00 -10.12 24.52
N ARG A 248 -5.34 -9.94 23.38
CA ARG A 248 -4.23 -8.99 23.23
C ARG A 248 -4.71 -7.54 23.19
N SER A 249 -5.84 -7.26 22.55
CA SER A 249 -6.41 -5.90 22.46
C SER A 249 -6.95 -5.38 23.78
N ALA A 250 -7.44 -6.27 24.65
CA ALA A 250 -7.86 -5.94 26.01
C ALA A 250 -6.71 -5.39 26.88
N LEU A 251 -5.45 -5.67 26.50
CA LEU A 251 -4.25 -5.16 27.16
C LEU A 251 -3.72 -3.86 26.54
N SER A 252 -4.19 -3.45 25.35
CA SER A 252 -3.61 -2.36 24.54
C SER A 252 -4.56 -1.20 24.22
N ALA A 253 -5.67 -1.05 24.97
CA ALA A 253 -6.69 0.01 24.79
C ALA A 253 -7.35 0.08 23.39
N ALA A 254 -7.23 -0.97 22.57
CA ALA A 254 -7.81 -1.05 21.22
C ALA A 254 -9.26 -1.57 21.23
N PHE A 255 -10.15 -0.89 21.97
CA PHE A 255 -11.51 -1.35 22.26
C PHE A 255 -12.39 -1.61 21.03
N ALA A 256 -12.24 -0.82 19.96
CA ALA A 256 -13.05 -0.97 18.75
C ALA A 256 -12.72 -2.25 17.97
N ALA A 257 -11.43 -2.60 17.85
CA ALA A 257 -10.99 -3.84 17.22
C ALA A 257 -11.39 -5.06 18.08
N ALA A 258 -11.18 -4.95 19.40
CA ALA A 258 -11.59 -5.97 20.37
C ALA A 258 -13.07 -6.33 20.23
N LYS A 259 -13.95 -5.33 20.19
CA LYS A 259 -15.39 -5.53 20.04
C LYS A 259 -15.74 -6.23 18.73
N ARG A 260 -15.18 -5.77 17.59
CA ARG A 260 -15.45 -6.37 16.28
C ARG A 260 -15.06 -7.85 16.23
N HIS A 261 -13.88 -8.19 16.74
CA HIS A 261 -13.41 -9.57 16.77
C HIS A 261 -14.26 -10.44 17.70
N LEU A 262 -14.69 -9.91 18.85
CA LEU A 262 -15.54 -10.63 19.80
C LEU A 262 -16.94 -10.90 19.25
N ASP A 263 -17.57 -9.88 18.65
CA ASP A 263 -18.88 -10.02 18.01
C ASP A 263 -18.83 -11.09 16.91
N ALA A 264 -17.75 -11.11 16.13
CA ALA A 264 -17.55 -12.10 15.08
C ALA A 264 -17.33 -13.53 15.62
N ALA A 265 -16.60 -13.69 16.72
CA ALA A 265 -16.40 -14.98 17.38
C ALA A 265 -17.70 -15.52 18.01
N ASN A 266 -18.48 -14.66 18.65
CA ASN A 266 -19.78 -15.00 19.23
C ASN A 266 -20.78 -15.42 18.14
N ALA A 267 -20.80 -14.74 16.99
CA ALA A 267 -21.66 -15.08 15.85
C ALA A 267 -21.36 -16.45 15.22
N GLN A 268 -20.22 -17.07 15.55
CA GLN A 268 -19.86 -18.43 15.12
C GLN A 268 -20.37 -19.52 16.07
N GLY A 269 -21.04 -19.16 17.18
CA GLY A 269 -21.77 -20.11 18.03
C GLY A 269 -20.92 -21.04 18.91
N ARG A 270 -19.60 -20.79 19.01
CA ARG A 270 -18.64 -21.66 19.72
C ARG A 270 -18.02 -21.04 20.96
N VAL A 271 -18.43 -19.83 21.33
CA VAL A 271 -18.00 -19.13 22.55
C VAL A 271 -19.22 -18.97 23.45
N ALA A 272 -19.13 -19.44 24.70
CA ALA A 272 -20.13 -19.11 25.72
C ALA A 272 -20.17 -17.58 25.86
N ALA A 273 -21.35 -16.99 25.66
CA ALA A 273 -21.54 -15.54 25.49
C ALA A 273 -20.64 -14.70 26.42
N VAL A 274 -19.56 -14.15 25.87
CA VAL A 274 -18.71 -13.20 26.59
C VAL A 274 -19.45 -11.86 26.58
N ARG A 275 -20.16 -11.57 27.68
CA ARG A 275 -20.89 -10.31 27.85
C ARG A 275 -19.93 -9.22 28.30
N TYR A 276 -19.93 -8.10 27.58
CA TYR A 276 -19.26 -6.88 28.03
C TYR A 276 -20.04 -6.30 29.22
N GLY A 277 -19.48 -6.39 30.43
CA GLY A 277 -20.06 -5.77 31.61
C GLY A 277 -19.89 -4.26 31.54
N ALA A 278 -20.99 -3.54 31.26
CA ALA A 278 -21.04 -2.08 31.40
C ALA A 278 -21.09 -1.74 32.90
N GLY A 279 -19.92 -1.69 33.54
CA GLY A 279 -19.77 -1.34 34.95
C GLY A 279 -18.30 -1.21 35.30
N SER A 280 -17.93 -0.11 35.94
CA SER A 280 -16.57 0.26 36.33
C SER A 280 -15.75 -0.90 36.92
N ALA A 281 -14.48 -0.99 36.47
CA ALA A 281 -13.40 -1.86 36.93
C ALA A 281 -13.43 -3.33 36.45
N SER A 282 -12.68 -3.57 35.36
CA SER A 282 -11.75 -4.70 35.16
C SER A 282 -12.13 -6.06 35.77
N ARG A 283 -13.00 -6.82 35.11
CA ARG A 283 -12.97 -8.28 35.18
C ARG A 283 -13.59 -8.91 33.93
N TRP A 284 -12.76 -9.66 33.19
CA TRP A 284 -13.21 -10.54 32.12
C TRP A 284 -13.59 -11.88 32.74
N ASP A 285 -14.88 -12.14 32.95
CA ASP A 285 -15.35 -13.47 33.33
C ASP A 285 -15.42 -14.36 32.09
N ILE A 286 -14.37 -15.15 31.88
CA ILE A 286 -14.34 -16.22 30.88
C ILE A 286 -15.15 -17.38 31.46
N GLY A 287 -16.46 -17.40 31.19
CA GLY A 287 -17.32 -18.54 31.48
C GLY A 287 -16.87 -19.77 30.68
N HIS A 288 -16.17 -20.69 31.36
CA HIS A 288 -15.74 -22.01 30.89
C HIS A 288 -15.16 -22.08 29.46
N ALA A 289 -13.84 -21.91 29.37
CA ALA A 289 -13.09 -22.28 28.19
C ALA A 289 -13.27 -23.78 27.85
N PRO A 290 -13.45 -24.15 26.57
CA PRO A 290 -13.38 -25.55 26.15
C PRO A 290 -11.99 -26.13 26.44
N ALA A 291 -11.96 -27.42 26.78
CA ALA A 291 -10.77 -28.13 27.29
C ALA A 291 -9.55 -28.17 26.35
N CYS A 292 -9.66 -27.65 25.12
CA CYS A 292 -8.58 -27.59 24.13
C CYS A 292 -7.54 -26.48 24.36
N LEU A 293 -7.75 -25.57 25.32
CA LEU A 293 -6.83 -24.47 25.65
C LEU A 293 -6.00 -24.68 26.94
N ARG A 294 -5.94 -25.91 27.47
CA ARG A 294 -4.99 -26.26 28.55
C ARG A 294 -3.85 -27.11 28.00
N ARG A 295 -2.83 -26.45 27.45
CA ARG A 295 -1.41 -26.85 27.51
C ARG A 295 -0.53 -25.77 26.89
#